data_AF-A0A3G1KUA3-F1
#
_entry.id   AF-A0A3G1KUA3-F1
#
_cell.length_a   1.000
_cell.length_b   1.000
_cell.length_c   1.000
_cell.angle_alpha   90.00
_cell.angle_beta   90.00
_cell.angle_gamma   90.00
#
_symmetry.space_group_name_H-M   'P 1'
#
loop_
_entity.id
_entity.type
_entity.pdbx_description
1 polymer ?
#
loop_
_entity_poly.entity_id
_entity_poly.type
_entity_poly.pdbx_seq_one_letter_code
_entity_poly.pdbx_strand_id
1 'polypeptide(L)'
;MKCRRWLRLKMLRIMRLRGKPELIAKGIAIGVGVDFLPTFGLGAIFAYLFATIGRVNRISAVVTSLALKWLILPFYAANIFVGRIILGRPVEKVDVPKGFSLSLDSIKNLSDAFFLGSVINALISSVAVYFISLYLIRNFRNRKRRINSTVIQ
;
A
#
# COMPACT_ATOMS: atom_id res chain seq x y z
N MET A 1 -42.73 6.98 5.04
CA MET A 1 -41.57 7.90 5.15
C MET A 1 -40.36 7.36 5.97
N LYS A 2 -40.29 6.07 6.35
CA LYS A 2 -39.20 5.51 7.19
C LYS A 2 -37.86 5.29 6.45
N CYS A 3 -37.88 5.03 5.13
CA CYS A 3 -36.67 4.74 4.34
C CYS A 3 -35.69 5.92 4.22
N ARG A 4 -36.19 7.16 4.08
CA ARG A 4 -35.34 8.37 4.01
C ARG A 4 -34.54 8.56 5.29
N ARG A 5 -35.14 8.29 6.45
CA ARG A 5 -34.48 8.43 7.77
C ARG A 5 -33.42 7.34 7.98
N TRP A 6 -33.70 6.10 7.56
CA TRP A 6 -32.76 4.98 7.64
C TRP A 6 -31.55 5.14 6.70
N LEU A 7 -31.78 5.57 5.46
CA LEU A 7 -30.71 5.90 4.50
C LEU A 7 -29.86 7.06 5.00
N ARG A 8 -30.49 8.12 5.53
CA ARG A 8 -29.78 9.26 6.11
C ARG A 8 -28.97 8.87 7.35
N LEU A 9 -29.47 7.96 8.19
CA LEU A 9 -28.71 7.42 9.32
C LEU A 9 -27.56 6.53 8.90
N LYS A 10 -27.72 5.67 7.88
CA LYS A 10 -26.61 4.90 7.29
C LYS A 10 -25.58 5.82 6.65
N MET A 11 -26.02 6.85 5.92
CA MET A 11 -25.16 7.85 5.29
C MET A 11 -24.43 8.72 6.32
N LEU A 12 -25.09 9.10 7.43
CA LEU A 12 -24.45 9.77 8.57
C LEU A 12 -23.50 8.83 9.33
N ARG A 13 -23.81 7.53 9.43
CA ARG A 13 -22.87 6.52 9.95
C ARG A 13 -21.66 6.39 9.03
N ILE A 14 -21.86 6.30 7.70
CA ILE A 14 -20.82 6.25 6.65
C ILE A 14 -19.97 7.53 6.65
N MET A 15 -20.57 8.70 6.88
CA MET A 15 -19.89 9.99 7.04
C MET A 15 -19.15 10.12 8.37
N ARG A 16 -19.66 9.54 9.48
CA ARG A 16 -18.91 9.37 10.73
C ARG A 16 -17.82 8.27 10.62
N LEU A 17 -18.01 7.33 9.68
CA LEU A 17 -17.08 6.34 9.14
C LEU A 17 -16.15 6.90 8.04
N ARG A 18 -16.11 8.22 7.82
CA ARG A 18 -14.85 8.95 7.56
C ARG A 18 -13.93 8.88 8.81
N GLY A 19 -14.12 7.89 9.68
CA GLY A 19 -13.44 6.60 9.60
C GLY A 19 -12.44 6.64 10.71
N LYS A 20 -12.48 5.66 11.61
CA LYS A 20 -11.45 5.57 12.66
C LYS A 20 -10.09 5.73 11.97
N PRO A 21 -9.18 6.61 12.44
CA PRO A 21 -7.87 6.83 11.83
C PRO A 21 -7.16 5.52 11.48
N GLU A 22 -7.36 4.50 12.33
CA GLU A 22 -6.90 3.13 12.15
C GLU A 22 -7.40 2.45 10.87
N LEU A 23 -8.68 2.57 10.51
CA LEU A 23 -9.22 1.93 9.31
C LEU A 23 -8.71 2.58 8.02
N ILE A 24 -8.45 3.88 8.06
CA ILE A 24 -7.86 4.63 6.95
C ILE A 24 -6.38 4.25 6.82
N ALA A 25 -5.63 4.28 7.93
CA ALA A 25 -4.22 3.89 7.96
C ALA A 25 -4.00 2.44 7.49
N LYS A 26 -4.86 1.50 7.91
CA LYS A 26 -4.81 0.11 7.41
C LYS A 26 -5.10 0.03 5.90
N GLY A 27 -6.04 0.83 5.40
CA GLY A 27 -6.31 0.92 3.97
C GLY A 27 -5.09 1.41 3.18
N ILE A 28 -4.45 2.48 3.65
CA ILE A 28 -3.22 3.01 3.03
C ILE A 28 -2.12 1.95 3.05
N ALA A 29 -1.89 1.29 4.19
CA ALA A 29 -0.91 0.21 4.33
C ALA A 29 -1.13 -0.94 3.34
N ILE A 30 -2.37 -1.39 3.19
CA ILE A 30 -2.73 -2.41 2.19
C ILE A 30 -2.47 -1.93 0.78
N GLY A 31 -2.80 -0.67 0.46
CA GLY A 31 -2.52 -0.07 -0.85
C GLY A 31 -1.03 -0.13 -1.19
N VAL A 32 -0.18 0.37 -0.29
CA VAL A 32 1.29 0.35 -0.51
C VAL A 32 1.83 -1.07 -0.61
N GLY A 33 1.41 -1.97 0.28
CA GLY A 33 1.85 -3.36 0.25
C GLY A 33 1.50 -4.06 -1.07
N VAL A 34 0.35 -3.75 -1.66
CA VAL A 34 -0.07 -4.32 -2.95
C VAL A 34 0.78 -3.80 -4.12
N ASP A 35 1.29 -2.57 -4.05
CA ASP A 35 2.12 -2.01 -5.11
C ASP A 35 3.53 -2.63 -5.17
N PHE A 36 3.99 -3.26 -4.09
CA PHE A 36 5.21 -4.06 -4.09
C PHE A 36 5.03 -5.40 -4.81
N LEU A 37 3.81 -5.93 -4.91
CA LEU A 37 3.53 -7.16 -5.62
C LEU A 37 3.52 -6.92 -7.14
N PRO A 38 3.94 -7.91 -7.97
CA PRO A 38 3.87 -7.81 -9.42
C PRO A 38 2.41 -7.92 -9.90
N THR A 39 1.65 -6.84 -9.78
CA THR A 39 0.22 -6.80 -10.10
C THR A 39 -0.08 -6.41 -11.55
N PHE A 40 0.95 -6.12 -12.35
CA PHE A 40 0.86 -5.83 -13.80
C PHE A 40 -0.27 -4.85 -14.17
N GLY A 41 -0.47 -3.81 -13.36
CA GLY A 41 -1.50 -2.78 -13.59
C GLY A 41 -2.86 -3.06 -12.92
N LEU A 42 -3.07 -4.28 -12.39
CA LEU A 42 -4.26 -4.67 -11.63
C LEU A 42 -4.15 -4.34 -10.13
N GLY A 43 -3.13 -3.59 -9.71
CA GLY A 43 -2.88 -3.24 -8.30
C GLY A 43 -4.09 -2.65 -7.58
N ALA A 44 -4.84 -1.77 -8.24
CA ALA A 44 -6.07 -1.20 -7.69
C ALA A 44 -7.16 -2.26 -7.39
N ILE A 45 -7.28 -3.29 -8.22
CA ILE A 45 -8.25 -4.37 -8.04
C ILE A 45 -7.82 -5.24 -6.85
N PHE A 46 -6.53 -5.60 -6.78
CA PHE A 46 -5.99 -6.33 -5.64
C PHE A 46 -6.10 -5.53 -4.34
N ALA A 47 -5.78 -4.24 -4.35
CA ALA A 47 -5.94 -3.35 -3.21
C ALA A 47 -7.39 -3.27 -2.75
N TYR A 48 -8.35 -3.19 -3.67
CA TYR A 48 -9.78 -3.25 -3.35
C TYR A 48 -10.18 -4.60 -2.73
N LEU A 49 -9.68 -5.71 -3.28
CA LEU A 49 -9.98 -7.06 -2.81
C LEU A 49 -9.42 -7.29 -1.39
N PHE A 50 -8.13 -7.03 -1.18
CA PHE A 50 -7.48 -7.13 0.13
C PHE A 50 -8.13 -6.19 1.15
N ALA A 51 -8.50 -4.97 0.74
CA ALA A 51 -9.20 -4.05 1.63
C ALA A 51 -10.60 -4.55 2.01
N THR A 52 -11.28 -5.24 1.09
CA THR A 52 -12.59 -5.86 1.33
C THR A 52 -12.48 -7.03 2.30
N ILE A 53 -11.50 -7.91 2.10
CA ILE A 53 -11.21 -9.06 2.98
C ILE A 53 -10.83 -8.56 4.38
N GLY A 54 -9.94 -7.58 4.46
CA GLY A 54 -9.51 -6.97 5.72
C GLY A 54 -10.58 -6.12 6.42
N ARG A 55 -11.76 -5.92 5.80
CA ARG A 55 -12.84 -5.05 6.28
C ARG A 55 -12.36 -3.63 6.62
N VAL A 56 -11.40 -3.11 5.85
CA VAL A 56 -10.83 -1.76 6.03
C VAL A 56 -11.43 -0.77 5.02
N ASN A 57 -10.96 0.48 5.05
CA ASN A 57 -11.43 1.47 4.08
C ASN A 57 -10.86 1.18 2.67
N ARG A 58 -11.74 0.69 1.81
CA ARG A 58 -11.45 0.34 0.40
C ARG A 58 -11.01 1.54 -0.42
N ILE A 59 -11.60 2.71 -0.18
CA ILE A 59 -11.28 3.93 -0.93
C ILE A 59 -9.82 4.32 -0.67
N SER A 60 -9.38 4.32 0.60
CA SER A 60 -7.98 4.63 0.91
C SER A 60 -7.00 3.65 0.26
N ALA A 61 -7.29 2.35 0.25
CA ALA A 61 -6.42 1.36 -0.36
C ALA A 61 -6.26 1.57 -1.87
N VAL A 62 -7.38 1.77 -2.57
CA VAL A 62 -7.38 2.01 -4.03
C VAL A 62 -6.70 3.33 -4.38
N VAL A 63 -7.02 4.41 -3.66
CA VAL A 63 -6.41 5.72 -3.90
C VAL A 63 -4.90 5.67 -3.70
N THR A 64 -4.43 5.01 -2.63
CA THR A 64 -3.00 4.84 -2.39
C THR A 64 -2.34 4.04 -3.49
N SER A 65 -2.92 2.92 -3.91
CA SER A 65 -2.35 2.09 -4.99
C SER A 65 -2.28 2.84 -6.32
N LEU A 66 -3.30 3.64 -6.66
CA LEU A 66 -3.27 4.47 -7.86
C LEU A 66 -2.24 5.59 -7.79
N ALA A 67 -2.09 6.23 -6.62
CA ALA A 67 -1.15 7.33 -6.42
C ALA A 67 0.31 6.89 -6.54
N LEU A 68 0.64 5.67 -6.12
CA LEU A 68 2.00 5.15 -6.12
C LEU A 68 2.45 4.49 -7.43
N LYS A 69 1.59 4.44 -8.45
CA LYS A 69 1.95 3.89 -9.77
C LYS A 69 3.21 4.51 -10.38
N TRP A 70 3.49 5.77 -10.09
CA TRP A 70 4.70 6.47 -10.58
C TRP A 70 5.98 5.96 -9.91
N LEU A 71 5.84 5.28 -8.75
CA LEU A 71 6.93 4.74 -7.95
C LEU A 71 7.17 3.24 -8.22
N ILE A 72 6.60 2.68 -9.29
CA ILE A 72 6.67 1.24 -9.55
C ILE A 72 8.09 0.76 -9.91
N LEU A 73 8.86 1.56 -10.67
CA LEU A 73 10.25 1.26 -11.01
C LEU A 73 11.13 1.10 -9.75
N PRO A 74 11.17 2.08 -8.83
CA PRO A 74 11.98 1.94 -7.62
C PRO A 74 11.47 0.84 -6.67
N PHE A 75 10.16 0.56 -6.62
CA PHE A 75 9.66 -0.60 -5.87
C PHE A 75 10.18 -1.92 -6.42
N TYR A 76 10.22 -2.07 -7.75
CA TYR A 76 10.72 -3.27 -8.38
C TYR A 76 12.23 -3.43 -8.19
N ALA A 77 12.98 -2.33 -8.26
CA ALA A 77 14.41 -2.33 -7.94
C ALA A 77 14.65 -2.77 -6.48
N ALA A 78 13.85 -2.24 -5.53
CA ALA A 78 13.92 -2.64 -4.12
C ALA A 78 13.59 -4.13 -3.92
N ASN A 79 12.63 -4.69 -4.66
CA ASN A 79 12.32 -6.12 -4.61
C ASN A 79 13.49 -6.98 -5.03
N ILE A 80 14.12 -6.68 -6.16
CA ILE A 80 15.29 -7.43 -6.64
C ILE A 80 16.43 -7.31 -5.65
N PHE A 81 16.69 -6.10 -5.15
CA PHE A 81 17.76 -5.83 -4.20
C PHE A 81 17.59 -6.65 -2.90
N VAL A 82 16.42 -6.54 -2.28
CA VAL A 82 16.11 -7.27 -1.03
C VAL A 82 16.09 -8.78 -1.27
N GLY A 83 15.49 -9.23 -2.37
CA GLY A 83 15.45 -10.65 -2.72
C GLY A 83 16.83 -11.28 -2.94
N ARG A 84 17.73 -10.56 -3.63
CA ARG A 84 19.11 -11.02 -3.86
C ARG A 84 19.92 -11.08 -2.58
N ILE A 85 19.79 -10.08 -1.70
CA ILE A 85 20.45 -10.07 -0.39
C ILE A 85 20.06 -11.31 0.42
N ILE A 86 18.77 -11.65 0.43
CA ILE A 86 18.26 -12.77 1.23
C ILE A 86 18.68 -14.11 0.65
N LEU A 87 18.75 -14.22 -0.68
CA LEU A 87 19.26 -15.42 -1.35
C LEU A 87 20.79 -15.53 -1.31
N GLY A 88 21.50 -14.57 -0.70
CA GLY A 88 22.97 -14.55 -0.64
C GLY A 88 23.63 -14.41 -2.01
N ARG A 89 22.92 -13.84 -2.99
CA ARG A 89 23.40 -13.71 -4.37
C ARG A 89 24.07 -12.35 -4.57
N PRO A 90 25.16 -12.27 -5.37
CA PRO A 90 25.79 -10.99 -5.64
C PRO A 90 24.78 -10.04 -6.27
N VAL A 91 24.70 -8.82 -5.73
CA VAL A 91 24.01 -7.71 -6.37
C VAL A 91 24.92 -7.25 -7.51
N GLU A 92 25.07 -8.09 -8.54
CA GLU A 92 25.72 -7.65 -9.77
C GLU A 92 24.95 -6.43 -10.25
N LYS A 93 25.69 -5.33 -10.44
CA LYS A 93 25.25 -4.20 -11.25
C LYS A 93 24.71 -4.83 -12.52
N VAL A 94 23.56 -4.36 -12.97
CA VAL A 94 22.98 -4.79 -14.25
C VAL A 94 23.91 -4.27 -15.36
N ASP A 95 25.05 -4.92 -15.52
CA ASP A 95 25.91 -4.79 -16.69
C ASP A 95 25.11 -5.47 -17.77
N VAL A 96 24.46 -4.65 -18.60
CA VAL A 96 23.68 -5.10 -19.74
C VAL A 96 24.61 -5.97 -20.59
N PRO A 97 24.47 -7.30 -20.59
CA PRO A 97 25.38 -8.14 -21.34
C PRO A 97 25.17 -7.77 -22.81
N LYS A 98 26.26 -7.45 -23.51
CA LYS A 98 26.25 -7.09 -24.95
C LYS A 98 25.77 -8.24 -25.85
N GLY A 99 25.31 -9.35 -25.28
CA GLY A 99 24.55 -10.41 -25.93
C GLY A 99 23.38 -10.83 -25.05
N PHE A 100 22.17 -10.77 -25.58
CA PHE A 100 20.96 -11.27 -24.92
C PHE A 100 20.95 -12.81 -24.94
N SER A 101 21.76 -13.44 -24.10
CA SER A 101 21.66 -14.87 -23.81
C SER A 101 20.62 -15.09 -22.71
N LEU A 102 19.34 -15.14 -23.08
CA LEU A 102 18.25 -15.56 -22.19
C LEU A 102 18.40 -17.06 -21.87
N SER A 103 19.30 -17.41 -20.96
CA SER A 103 19.29 -18.73 -20.35
C SER A 103 18.09 -18.83 -19.41
N LEU A 104 17.32 -19.93 -19.52
CA LEU A 104 16.15 -20.17 -18.67
C LEU A 104 16.48 -20.09 -17.17
N ASP A 105 17.70 -20.46 -16.79
CA ASP A 105 18.20 -20.38 -15.42
C ASP A 105 18.36 -18.94 -14.93
N SER A 106 18.80 -18.02 -15.78
CA SER A 106 18.94 -16.60 -15.44
C SER A 106 17.58 -15.94 -15.21
N ILE A 107 16.58 -16.29 -16.02
CA ILE A 107 15.19 -15.83 -15.87
C ILE A 107 14.63 -16.33 -14.54
N LYS A 108 14.73 -17.64 -14.29
CA LYS A 108 14.20 -18.26 -13.07
C LYS A 108 14.84 -17.67 -11.82
N ASN A 109 16.15 -17.50 -11.82
CA ASN A 109 16.88 -16.93 -10.70
C ASN A 109 16.50 -15.47 -10.40
N LEU A 110 16.24 -14.67 -11.44
CA LEU A 110 15.78 -13.29 -11.28
C LEU A 110 14.34 -13.24 -10.77
N SER A 111 13.46 -14.10 -11.29
CA SER A 111 12.07 -14.22 -10.84
C SER A 111 11.98 -14.62 -9.38
N ASP A 112 12.72 -15.64 -8.95
CA ASP A 112 12.70 -16.13 -7.56
C ASP A 112 13.13 -15.04 -6.58
N ALA A 113 14.23 -14.33 -6.90
CA ALA A 113 14.68 -13.19 -6.10
C ALA A 113 13.62 -12.08 -6.06
N PHE A 114 13.04 -11.73 -7.20
CA PHE A 114 12.01 -10.70 -7.28
C PHE A 114 10.78 -11.05 -6.43
N PHE A 115 10.25 -12.27 -6.54
CA PHE A 115 9.08 -12.70 -5.80
C PHE A 115 9.34 -12.71 -4.29
N LEU A 116 10.48 -13.27 -3.87
CA LEU A 116 10.85 -13.31 -2.45
C LEU A 116 10.98 -11.89 -1.87
N GLY A 117 11.67 -10.99 -2.58
CA GLY A 117 11.80 -9.59 -2.18
C GLY A 117 10.48 -8.85 -2.17
N SER A 118 9.58 -9.14 -3.12
CA SER A 118 8.26 -8.52 -3.20
C SER A 118 7.38 -8.82 -1.98
N VAL A 119 7.36 -10.08 -1.52
CA VAL A 119 6.58 -10.48 -0.34
C VAL A 119 7.12 -9.80 0.92
N ILE A 120 8.44 -9.77 1.05
CA ILE A 120 9.12 -9.22 2.24
C ILE A 120 8.95 -7.69 2.28
N ASN A 121 9.20 -7.01 1.17
CA ASN A 121 8.98 -5.58 1.08
C ASN A 121 7.50 -5.21 1.25
N ALA A 122 6.57 -5.98 0.70
CA ALA A 122 5.14 -5.76 0.90
C ALA A 122 4.75 -5.82 2.38
N LEU A 123 5.26 -6.81 3.13
CA LEU A 123 5.01 -6.94 4.56
C LEU A 123 5.64 -5.81 5.37
N ILE A 124 6.94 -5.55 5.18
CA ILE A 124 7.66 -4.52 5.91
C ILE A 124 7.06 -3.13 5.64
N SER A 125 6.85 -2.79 4.37
CA SER A 125 6.29 -1.50 3.98
C SER A 125 4.85 -1.32 4.47
N SER A 126 4.00 -2.35 4.38
CA SER A 126 2.62 -2.28 4.89
C SER A 126 2.59 -2.00 6.39
N VAL A 127 3.42 -2.70 7.18
CA VAL A 127 3.51 -2.47 8.62
C VAL A 127 4.06 -1.06 8.92
N ALA A 128 5.15 -0.65 8.27
CA ALA A 128 5.74 0.66 8.47
C ALA A 128 4.75 1.80 8.11
N VAL A 129 4.11 1.71 6.95
CA VAL A 129 3.13 2.69 6.46
C VAL A 129 1.90 2.74 7.36
N TYR A 130 1.48 1.62 7.94
CA TYR A 130 0.38 1.62 8.92
C TYR A 130 0.71 2.53 10.11
N PHE A 131 1.87 2.36 10.73
CA PHE A 131 2.27 3.18 11.89
C PHE A 131 2.47 4.65 11.52
N ILE A 132 3.16 4.93 10.40
CA ILE A 132 3.38 6.29 9.90
C ILE A 132 2.05 6.98 9.61
N SER A 133 1.17 6.33 8.85
CA SER A 133 -0.14 6.88 8.48
C SER A 133 -1.01 7.11 9.71
N LEU A 134 -0.98 6.18 10.67
CA LEU A 134 -1.73 6.32 11.91
C LEU A 134 -1.24 7.50 12.74
N TYR A 135 0.08 7.67 12.87
CA TYR A 135 0.68 8.80 13.57
C TYR A 135 0.30 10.13 12.92
N LEU A 136 0.46 10.24 11.60
CA LEU A 136 0.11 11.44 10.84
C LEU A 136 -1.37 11.79 11.00
N ILE A 137 -2.28 10.85 10.73
CA ILE A 137 -3.72 11.10 10.79
C ILE A 137 -4.15 11.49 12.22
N ARG A 138 -3.62 10.84 13.26
CA ARG A 138 -3.92 11.19 14.66
C ARG A 138 -3.43 12.59 14.99
N ASN A 139 -2.20 12.95 14.61
CA ASN A 139 -1.63 14.26 14.87
C ASN A 139 -2.42 15.39 14.18
N PHE A 140 -2.74 15.23 12.89
CA PHE A 140 -3.55 16.22 12.15
C PHE A 140 -4.94 16.41 12.76
N ARG A 141 -5.59 15.33 13.21
CA ARG A 141 -6.93 15.40 13.81
C ARG A 141 -6.93 16.07 15.19
N ASN A 142 -5.86 15.88 15.97
CA ASN A 142 -5.70 16.52 17.27
C ASN A 142 -5.43 18.03 17.14
N ARG A 143 -4.64 18.45 16.13
CA ARG A 143 -4.42 19.88 15.83
C ARG A 143 -5.71 20.60 15.44
N LYS A 144 -6.54 19.98 14.59
CA LYS A 144 -7.81 20.57 14.14
C LYS A 144 -8.83 20.73 15.27
N ARG A 145 -8.81 19.84 16.27
CA ARG A 145 -9.62 19.98 17.49
C ARG A 145 -9.16 21.13 18.37
N ARG A 146 -7.84 21.34 18.54
CA ARG A 146 -7.29 22.46 19.32
C ARG A 146 -7.61 23.82 18.70
N ILE A 147 -7.50 23.96 17.39
CA ILE A 147 -7.80 25.24 16.70
C ILE A 147 -9.28 25.62 16.83
N ASN A 148 -10.20 24.67 16.65
CA ASN A 148 -11.63 24.96 16.79
C ASN A 148 -12.05 25.29 18.24
N SER A 149 -11.33 24.85 19.28
CA SER A 149 -11.62 25.24 20.66
C SER A 149 -11.14 26.65 21.01
N THR A 150 -10.13 27.18 20.32
CA THR A 150 -9.60 28.53 20.56
C THR A 150 -10.38 29.61 19.83
N VAL A 151 -11.13 29.25 18.76
CA VAL A 151 -11.96 30.19 17.97
C VAL A 151 -13.36 30.39 18.57
N ILE A 152 -13.74 29.65 19.61
CA ILE A 152 -15.07 29.70 20.25
C ILE A 152 -15.02 30.42 21.62
N GLN A 153 -13.83 30.82 22.10
CA GLN A 153 -13.65 31.72 23.24
C GLN A 153 -13.42 33.14 22.75
#